data_AF-A0AAE4P2T4-F1
#
_entry.id   AF-A0AAE4P2T4-F1
#
_cell.length_a   1.000
_cell.length_b   1.000
_cell.length_c   1.000
_cell.angle_alpha   90.00
_cell.angle_beta   90.00
_cell.angle_gamma   90.00
#
_symmetry.space_group_name_H-M   'P 1'
#
loop_
_entity.id
_entity.type
_entity.pdbx_description
1 polymer ?
#
loop_
_entity_poly.entity_id
_entity_poly.type
_entity_poly.pdbx_seq_one_letter_code
_entity_poly.pdbx_strand_id
1 'polypeptide(L)'
;MTYNNYKVAGNWKQYPQKRSYAPYNSGYGRSTGNGSGIKKSGAVYSRIKKGKNEGHQAVNAWRKTRNGLMTASAMPVDGVLHSDKKGNEYLRYVVTVVHQGFGTTQTYWCLMNVKKQTITISELGLVISPNGSGRTGSGRNVRGYFGKFSRR
;
A
#
# COMPACT_ATOMS: atom_id res chain seq x y z
N MET A 1 39.81 30.06 55.93
CA MET A 1 38.81 31.07 55.53
C MET A 1 38.68 31.04 54.02
N THR A 2 37.61 30.41 53.55
CA THR A 2 37.07 30.44 52.19
C THR A 2 36.57 31.83 51.86
N TYR A 3 36.60 32.26 50.59
CA TYR A 3 35.40 32.83 49.95
C TYR A 3 35.51 32.74 48.41
N ASN A 4 34.62 31.90 47.86
CA ASN A 4 34.31 31.76 46.45
C ASN A 4 33.70 33.05 45.90
N ASN A 5 34.05 33.45 44.67
CA ASN A 5 33.39 34.55 43.98
C ASN A 5 32.25 33.98 43.10
N TYR A 6 31.06 33.90 43.69
CA TYR A 6 29.81 33.60 43.01
C TYR A 6 29.24 34.87 42.38
N LYS A 7 28.93 34.82 41.09
CA LYS A 7 28.02 35.79 40.46
C LYS A 7 26.64 35.17 40.34
N VAL A 8 25.68 35.72 41.08
CA VAL A 8 24.26 35.36 41.07
C VAL A 8 23.47 36.40 40.26
N ALA A 9 22.65 35.86 39.35
CA ALA A 9 21.37 36.31 38.80
C ALA A 9 21.21 37.66 38.04
N GLY A 10 20.64 37.53 36.84
CA GLY A 10 19.50 38.35 36.39
C GLY A 10 19.74 39.26 35.18
N ASN A 11 19.13 38.96 34.03
CA ASN A 11 18.04 39.75 33.43
C ASN A 11 17.84 39.34 31.94
N TRP A 12 16.87 38.45 31.69
CA TRP A 12 16.47 38.05 30.33
C TRP A 12 15.69 39.18 29.66
N LYS A 13 16.31 39.92 28.74
CA LYS A 13 15.59 40.89 27.92
C LYS A 13 14.82 40.19 26.80
N GLN A 14 13.50 40.15 26.97
CA GLN A 14 12.48 39.88 25.94
C GLN A 14 12.71 40.77 24.71
N TYR A 15 12.79 40.15 23.53
CA TYR A 15 12.56 40.86 22.27
C TYR A 15 11.14 40.55 21.75
N PRO A 16 10.37 41.56 21.34
CA PRO A 16 8.93 41.45 21.14
C PRO A 16 8.55 40.67 19.87
N GLN A 17 7.66 39.68 20.01
CA GLN A 17 6.98 39.02 18.90
C GLN A 17 5.97 39.99 18.26
N LYS A 18 6.23 40.41 17.02
CA LYS A 18 5.20 41.05 16.18
C LYS A 18 4.29 39.97 15.58
N ARG A 19 3.05 39.92 16.08
CA ARG A 19 1.91 39.29 15.39
C ARG A 19 1.56 40.12 14.17
N SER A 20 1.47 39.49 13.00
CA SER A 20 0.71 40.01 11.86
C SER A 20 -0.24 38.91 11.37
N TYR A 21 -1.52 39.27 11.27
CA TYR A 21 -2.63 38.42 10.83
C TYR A 21 -2.46 38.03 9.35
N ALA A 22 -2.97 36.84 9.02
CA ALA A 22 -2.80 36.11 7.76
C ALA A 22 -3.31 36.84 6.49
N PRO A 23 -2.89 36.36 5.31
CA PRO A 23 -3.89 35.95 4.34
C PRO A 23 -3.81 34.44 4.08
N TYR A 24 -4.96 33.80 4.24
CA TYR A 24 -5.23 32.44 3.78
C TYR A 24 -5.12 32.40 2.26
N ASN A 25 -4.07 31.76 1.73
CA ASN A 25 -3.94 31.49 0.29
C ASN A 25 -4.32 30.03 0.01
N SER A 26 -5.59 29.82 -0.31
CA SER A 26 -6.13 28.60 -0.90
C SER A 26 -5.71 28.55 -2.37
N GLY A 27 -4.53 27.99 -2.65
CA GLY A 27 -3.97 27.90 -4.00
C GLY A 27 -3.30 26.56 -4.27
N TYR A 28 -4.01 25.71 -5.02
CA TYR A 28 -3.53 24.51 -5.70
C TYR A 28 -2.12 24.68 -6.31
N GLY A 29 -1.23 23.70 -6.12
CA GLY A 29 0.08 23.69 -6.79
C GLY A 29 0.87 22.40 -6.63
N ARG A 30 0.67 21.47 -7.56
CA ARG A 30 1.36 20.18 -7.74
C ARG A 30 2.90 20.26 -7.71
N SER A 31 3.49 19.28 -7.03
CA SER A 31 4.60 18.41 -7.48
C SER A 31 5.83 19.05 -8.14
N THR A 32 6.97 19.05 -7.42
CA THR A 32 8.31 18.84 -8.00
C THR A 32 9.18 18.09 -6.99
N GLY A 33 9.82 17.00 -7.45
CA GLY A 33 10.32 15.92 -6.62
C GLY A 33 11.72 16.08 -6.04
N ASN A 34 11.91 15.51 -4.85
CA ASN A 34 13.12 14.74 -4.50
C ASN A 34 12.85 13.77 -3.33
N GLY A 35 11.83 12.93 -3.50
CA GLY A 35 11.48 11.88 -2.56
C GLY A 35 10.52 10.92 -3.23
N SER A 36 11.04 10.00 -4.04
CA SER A 36 10.22 8.90 -4.56
C SER A 36 9.60 8.18 -3.37
N GLY A 37 8.32 8.40 -3.12
CA GLY A 37 7.64 7.85 -1.95
C GLY A 37 7.93 6.36 -1.86
N ILE A 38 8.51 5.93 -0.74
CA ILE A 38 8.80 4.52 -0.50
C ILE A 38 7.52 3.73 -0.74
N LYS A 39 7.58 2.78 -1.67
CA LYS A 39 6.43 1.93 -2.00
C LYS A 39 6.10 1.10 -0.77
N LYS A 40 4.86 1.23 -0.30
CA LYS A 40 4.32 0.54 0.87
C LYS A 40 3.45 -0.65 0.49
N SER A 41 3.46 -1.08 -0.76
CA SER A 41 2.72 -2.25 -1.24
C SER A 41 3.37 -2.86 -2.48
N GLY A 42 3.02 -4.09 -2.80
CA GLY A 42 3.47 -4.75 -4.01
C GLY A 42 2.69 -6.03 -4.28
N ALA A 43 2.84 -6.56 -5.49
CA ALA A 43 2.30 -7.84 -5.88
C ALA A 43 3.27 -8.54 -6.82
N VAL A 44 3.44 -9.85 -6.61
CA VAL A 44 4.29 -10.73 -7.41
C VAL A 44 3.39 -11.78 -8.01
N TYR A 45 3.46 -11.87 -9.33
CA TYR A 45 2.71 -12.82 -10.15
C TYR A 45 3.69 -13.90 -10.61
N SER A 46 3.36 -15.15 -10.32
CA SER A 46 4.16 -16.31 -10.73
C SER A 46 3.29 -17.26 -11.53
N ARG A 47 3.84 -17.81 -12.61
CA ARG A 47 3.14 -18.82 -13.40
C ARG A 47 3.28 -20.18 -12.73
N ILE A 48 2.17 -20.88 -12.56
CA ILE A 48 2.15 -22.26 -12.05
C ILE A 48 2.74 -23.17 -13.12
N LYS A 49 3.80 -23.90 -12.76
CA LYS A 49 4.58 -24.69 -13.72
C LYS A 49 4.12 -26.14 -13.88
N LYS A 50 3.39 -26.69 -12.89
CA LYS A 50 2.95 -28.10 -12.85
C LYS A 50 1.69 -28.25 -12.00
N GLY A 51 0.87 -29.26 -12.31
CA GLY A 51 -0.29 -29.67 -11.50
C GLY A 51 -1.64 -29.17 -12.04
N LYS A 52 -2.70 -29.28 -11.22
CA LYS A 52 -4.11 -29.07 -11.63
C LYS A 52 -4.38 -27.70 -12.29
N ASN A 53 -3.63 -26.67 -11.93
CA ASN A 53 -3.80 -25.30 -12.43
C ASN A 53 -2.56 -24.81 -13.21
N GLU A 54 -1.86 -25.73 -13.87
CA GLU A 54 -0.71 -25.39 -14.71
C GLU A 54 -1.03 -24.30 -15.73
N GLY A 55 -0.09 -23.37 -15.91
CA GLY A 55 -0.24 -22.26 -16.83
C GLY A 55 -0.96 -21.03 -16.26
N HIS A 56 -1.77 -21.18 -15.21
CA HIS A 56 -2.43 -20.07 -14.52
C HIS A 56 -1.46 -19.29 -13.59
N GLN A 57 -1.91 -18.14 -13.09
CA GLN A 57 -1.11 -17.25 -12.24
C GLN A 57 -1.37 -17.54 -10.77
N ALA A 58 -0.32 -17.66 -9.97
CA ALA A 58 -0.40 -17.49 -8.52
C ALA A 58 0.04 -16.07 -8.17
N VAL A 59 -0.60 -15.45 -7.19
CA VAL A 59 -0.31 -14.06 -6.83
C VAL A 59 -0.01 -13.94 -5.36
N ASN A 60 1.15 -13.39 -5.02
CA ASN A 60 1.50 -13.03 -3.65
C ASN A 60 1.62 -11.52 -3.55
N ALA A 61 0.88 -10.92 -2.64
CA ALA A 61 0.79 -9.47 -2.50
C ALA A 61 1.00 -9.04 -1.05
N TRP A 62 1.44 -7.80 -0.87
CA TRP A 62 1.72 -7.24 0.44
C TRP A 62 1.43 -5.74 0.47
N ARG A 63 1.04 -5.25 1.64
CA ARG A 63 0.89 -3.83 1.91
C ARG A 63 1.15 -3.52 3.37
N LYS A 64 1.80 -2.39 3.63
CA LYS A 64 1.89 -1.80 4.96
C LYS A 64 0.60 -1.03 5.24
N THR A 65 -0.05 -1.37 6.33
CA THR A 65 -1.20 -0.62 6.87
C THR A 65 -0.74 0.24 8.05
N ARG A 66 -1.65 1.03 8.63
CA ARG A 66 -1.40 1.72 9.90
C ARG A 66 -1.07 0.74 11.03
N ASN A 67 -1.70 -0.43 11.01
CA ASN A 67 -1.68 -1.39 12.12
C ASN A 67 -0.70 -2.54 11.88
N GLY A 68 0.10 -2.52 10.81
CA GLY A 68 1.07 -3.57 10.51
C GLY A 68 1.04 -4.05 9.06
N LEU A 69 1.78 -5.12 8.78
CA LEU A 69 1.81 -5.73 7.46
C LEU A 69 0.54 -6.54 7.20
N MET A 70 -0.01 -6.39 6.00
CA MET A 70 -1.06 -7.25 5.47
C MET A 70 -0.52 -7.92 4.21
N THR A 71 -0.65 -9.24 4.14
CA THR A 71 -0.28 -10.04 2.98
C THR A 71 -1.52 -10.72 2.40
N ALA A 72 -1.46 -11.04 1.11
CA ALA A 72 -2.48 -11.80 0.43
C ALA A 72 -1.82 -12.84 -0.47
N SER A 73 -2.31 -14.08 -0.43
CA SER A 73 -1.94 -15.13 -1.37
C SER A 73 -3.18 -15.55 -2.14
N ALA A 74 -3.14 -15.43 -3.46
CA ALA A 74 -4.24 -15.75 -4.35
C ALA A 74 -3.85 -16.93 -5.24
N MET A 75 -4.70 -17.95 -5.24
CA MET A 75 -4.53 -19.15 -6.06
C MET A 75 -5.77 -19.38 -6.92
N PRO A 76 -5.61 -19.84 -8.17
CA PRO A 76 -6.73 -20.23 -9.00
C PRO A 76 -7.42 -21.45 -8.40
N VAL A 77 -8.75 -21.46 -8.46
CA VAL A 77 -9.58 -22.55 -7.95
C VAL A 77 -9.75 -23.63 -9.02
N ASP A 78 -10.04 -23.18 -10.23
CA ASP A 78 -10.20 -23.97 -11.43
C ASP A 78 -9.84 -23.15 -12.68
N GLY A 79 -9.84 -23.81 -13.84
CA GLY A 79 -9.63 -23.20 -15.15
C GLY A 79 -10.90 -22.73 -15.84
N VAL A 80 -12.04 -22.61 -15.13
CA VAL A 80 -13.31 -22.24 -15.77
C VAL A 80 -13.37 -20.73 -15.96
N LEU A 81 -13.51 -20.30 -17.23
CA LEU A 81 -13.68 -18.90 -17.59
C LEU A 81 -15.12 -18.46 -17.41
N HIS A 82 -15.29 -17.30 -16.77
CA HIS A 82 -16.57 -16.62 -16.59
C HIS A 82 -16.53 -15.32 -17.37
N SER A 83 -17.47 -15.13 -18.29
CA SER A 83 -17.52 -13.91 -19.11
C SER A 83 -18.63 -12.97 -18.63
N ASP A 84 -18.35 -11.67 -18.58
CA ASP A 84 -19.38 -10.66 -18.36
C ASP A 84 -20.05 -10.22 -19.68
N LYS A 85 -21.14 -9.45 -19.57
CA LYS A 85 -21.86 -8.89 -20.73
C LYS A 85 -21.01 -7.93 -21.59
N LYS A 86 -19.85 -7.49 -21.09
CA LYS A 86 -18.92 -6.57 -21.76
C LYS A 86 -17.74 -7.32 -22.41
N GLY A 87 -17.76 -8.66 -22.39
CA GLY A 87 -16.71 -9.51 -22.96
C GLY A 87 -15.43 -9.59 -22.11
N ASN A 88 -15.47 -9.19 -20.84
CA ASN A 88 -14.37 -9.42 -19.91
C ASN A 88 -14.42 -10.85 -19.39
N GLU A 89 -13.28 -11.53 -19.42
CA GLU A 89 -13.14 -12.88 -18.89
C GLU A 89 -12.55 -12.87 -17.48
N TYR A 90 -13.03 -13.79 -16.66
CA TYR A 90 -12.66 -13.93 -15.27
C TYR A 90 -12.38 -15.38 -14.90
N LEU A 91 -11.40 -15.59 -14.02
CA LEU A 91 -11.13 -16.87 -13.38
C LEU A 91 -11.44 -16.78 -11.89
N ARG A 92 -11.90 -17.88 -11.30
CA ARG A 92 -12.15 -17.98 -9.85
C ARG A 92 -10.84 -18.15 -9.09
N TYR A 93 -10.66 -17.33 -8.07
CA TYR A 93 -9.51 -17.35 -7.19
C TYR A 93 -9.96 -17.44 -5.73
N VAL A 94 -9.20 -18.18 -4.95
CA VAL A 94 -9.26 -18.12 -3.50
C VAL A 94 -8.12 -17.22 -3.02
N VAL A 95 -8.45 -16.22 -2.21
CA VAL A 95 -7.50 -15.23 -1.69
C VAL A 95 -7.45 -15.33 -0.18
N THR A 96 -6.32 -15.77 0.34
CA THR A 96 -6.06 -15.79 1.79
C THR A 96 -5.32 -14.52 2.17
N VAL A 97 -5.95 -13.70 3.01
CA VAL A 97 -5.41 -12.45 3.55
C VAL A 97 -4.98 -12.67 4.99
N VAL A 98 -3.74 -12.31 5.30
CA VAL A 98 -3.20 -12.33 6.66
C VAL A 98 -2.90 -10.90 7.09
N HIS A 99 -3.48 -10.47 8.21
CA HIS A 99 -3.17 -9.18 8.82
C HIS A 99 -2.33 -9.38 10.08
N GLN A 100 -1.01 -9.25 9.98
CA GLN A 100 -0.08 -9.51 11.08
C GLN A 100 -0.37 -8.64 12.31
N GLY A 101 -0.77 -7.39 12.09
CA GLY A 101 -1.14 -6.47 13.16
C GLY A 101 -2.31 -6.89 14.06
N PHE A 102 -3.20 -7.72 13.55
CA PHE A 102 -4.39 -8.20 14.28
C PHE A 102 -4.34 -9.70 14.54
N GLY A 103 -3.33 -10.41 14.04
CA GLY A 103 -3.26 -11.87 14.08
C GLY A 103 -4.36 -12.58 13.28
N THR A 104 -5.04 -11.89 12.36
CA THR A 104 -6.18 -12.47 11.63
C THR A 104 -5.76 -13.09 10.31
N THR A 105 -6.38 -14.22 9.98
CA THR A 105 -6.32 -14.88 8.67
C THR A 105 -7.74 -15.05 8.17
N GLN A 106 -8.03 -14.54 6.98
CA GLN A 106 -9.36 -14.63 6.37
C GLN A 106 -9.22 -15.02 4.90
N THR A 107 -10.18 -15.79 4.41
CA THR A 107 -10.18 -16.27 3.02
C THR A 107 -11.39 -15.70 2.30
N TYR A 108 -11.17 -15.22 1.07
CA TYR A 108 -12.19 -14.62 0.22
C TYR A 108 -12.22 -15.32 -1.13
N TRP A 109 -13.42 -15.49 -1.66
CA TRP A 109 -13.62 -15.95 -3.03
C TRP A 109 -13.68 -14.74 -3.94
N CYS A 110 -12.78 -14.67 -4.90
CA CYS A 110 -12.62 -13.52 -5.76
C CYS A 110 -12.58 -13.94 -7.23
N LEU A 111 -12.82 -12.96 -8.11
CA LEU A 111 -12.64 -13.12 -9.55
C LEU A 111 -11.40 -12.35 -9.99
N MET A 112 -10.53 -13.02 -10.74
CA MET A 112 -9.40 -12.40 -11.43
C MET A 112 -9.80 -12.06 -12.86
N ASN A 113 -9.73 -10.80 -13.25
CA ASN A 113 -9.85 -10.43 -14.66
C ASN A 113 -8.64 -10.95 -15.43
N VAL A 114 -8.85 -11.80 -16.43
CA VAL A 114 -7.77 -12.49 -17.15
C VAL A 114 -6.87 -11.51 -17.90
N LYS A 115 -7.47 -10.55 -18.61
CA LYS A 115 -6.75 -9.55 -19.40
C LYS A 115 -5.94 -8.56 -18.55
N LYS A 116 -6.56 -8.01 -17.51
CA LYS A 116 -5.95 -6.99 -16.63
C LYS A 116 -5.10 -7.59 -15.51
N GLN A 117 -5.23 -8.89 -15.28
CA GLN A 117 -4.64 -9.62 -14.15
C GLN A 117 -4.96 -9.02 -12.78
N THR A 118 -6.15 -8.41 -12.67
CA THR A 118 -6.59 -7.71 -11.45
C THR A 118 -7.52 -8.60 -10.65
N ILE A 119 -7.28 -8.71 -9.35
CA ILE A 119 -8.13 -9.41 -8.39
C ILE A 119 -8.73 -8.37 -7.44
N THR A 120 -10.06 -8.29 -7.40
CA THR A 120 -10.77 -7.40 -6.48
C THR A 120 -11.29 -8.21 -5.30
N ILE A 121 -10.99 -7.75 -4.08
CA ILE A 121 -11.49 -8.28 -2.82
C ILE A 121 -12.56 -7.31 -2.33
N SER A 122 -13.80 -7.55 -2.75
CA SER A 122 -14.92 -6.60 -2.59
C SER A 122 -15.24 -6.35 -1.12
N GLU A 123 -15.18 -7.40 -0.30
CA GLU A 123 -15.47 -7.38 1.15
C GLU A 123 -14.54 -6.44 1.91
N LEU A 124 -13.29 -6.30 1.44
CA LEU A 124 -12.30 -5.40 2.03
C LEU A 124 -12.17 -4.07 1.27
N GLY A 125 -12.86 -3.91 0.14
CA GLY A 125 -12.68 -2.78 -0.77
C GLY A 125 -11.25 -2.67 -1.32
N LEU A 126 -10.56 -3.81 -1.50
CA LEU A 126 -9.16 -3.88 -1.91
C LEU A 126 -8.99 -4.48 -3.29
N VAL A 127 -7.83 -4.22 -3.89
CA VAL A 127 -7.45 -4.71 -5.20
C VAL A 127 -5.99 -5.13 -5.22
N ILE A 128 -5.72 -6.26 -5.86
CA ILE A 128 -4.40 -6.71 -6.27
C ILE A 128 -4.29 -6.49 -7.78
N SER A 129 -3.27 -5.75 -8.20
CA SER A 129 -3.06 -5.36 -9.60
C SER A 129 -1.60 -5.53 -9.99
N PRO A 130 -1.29 -5.91 -11.25
CA PRO A 130 0.09 -5.91 -11.74
C PRO A 130 0.63 -4.49 -11.93
N ASN A 131 -0.27 -3.50 -11.95
CA ASN A 131 0.08 -2.11 -12.16
C ASN A 131 0.73 -1.49 -10.93
N GLY A 132 1.59 -0.50 -11.17
CA GLY A 132 2.34 0.19 -10.14
C GLY A 132 3.76 -0.33 -10.02
N SER A 133 4.69 0.61 -9.90
CA SER A 133 6.12 0.36 -9.73
C SER A 133 6.67 1.33 -8.70
N GLY A 134 7.81 1.00 -8.12
CA GLY A 134 8.50 1.88 -7.18
C GLY A 134 9.63 1.17 -6.45
N ARG A 135 10.18 1.85 -5.45
CA ARG A 135 11.26 1.32 -4.60
C ARG A 135 10.80 1.15 -3.17
N THR A 136 11.18 0.06 -2.53
CA THR A 136 10.98 -0.14 -1.09
C THR A 136 11.92 0.77 -0.28
N GLY A 137 11.73 0.82 1.05
CA GLY A 137 12.61 1.59 1.94
C GLY A 137 14.05 1.08 1.95
N SER A 138 14.25 -0.21 1.61
CA SER A 138 15.56 -0.81 1.42
C SER A 138 16.13 -0.58 0.01
N GLY A 139 15.51 0.27 -0.81
CA GLY A 139 15.96 0.60 -2.16
C GLY A 139 15.68 -0.45 -3.24
N ARG A 140 14.99 -1.55 -2.93
CA ARG A 140 14.67 -2.63 -3.89
C ARG A 140 13.54 -2.21 -4.82
N ASN A 141 13.70 -2.48 -6.11
CA ASN A 141 12.63 -2.28 -7.08
C ASN A 141 11.52 -3.31 -6.88
N VAL A 142 10.28 -2.83 -6.86
CA VAL A 142 9.08 -3.64 -6.63
C VAL A 142 7.97 -3.22 -7.57
N ARG A 143 7.18 -4.21 -8.02
CA ARG A 143 6.08 -4.06 -8.95
C ARG A 143 4.75 -4.49 -8.33
N GLY A 144 3.67 -4.24 -9.06
CA GLY A 144 2.32 -4.53 -8.64
C GLY A 144 1.81 -3.58 -7.55
N TYR A 145 0.56 -3.74 -7.21
CA TYR A 145 -0.13 -2.93 -6.21
C TYR A 145 -1.09 -3.80 -5.44
N PHE A 146 -1.09 -3.60 -4.12
CA PHE A 146 -2.13 -4.11 -3.23
C PHE A 146 -2.60 -2.99 -2.33
N GLY A 147 -3.88 -2.64 -2.43
CA GLY A 147 -4.41 -1.48 -1.71
C GLY A 147 -5.86 -1.22 -2.04
N LYS A 148 -6.34 -0.03 -1.67
CA LYS A 148 -7.75 0.34 -1.86
C LYS A 148 -8.08 0.41 -3.35
N PHE A 149 -9.30 0.01 -3.70
CA PHE A 149 -9.83 0.27 -5.02
C PHE A 149 -9.92 1.79 -5.23
N SER A 150 -9.29 2.31 -6.29
CA SER A 150 -9.49 3.70 -6.68
C SER A 150 -10.81 3.78 -7.43
N ARG A 151 -11.86 4.32 -6.79
CA ARG A 151 -13.04 4.80 -7.53
C ARG A 151 -12.57 6.01 -8.33
N ARG A 152 -12.41 5.86 -9.64
CA ARG A 152 -12.44 7.00 -10.55
C ARG A 152 -13.89 7.22 -10.96
#